data_AF-A0A815HVU5-F1
#
_entry.id   AF-A0A815HVU5-F1
#
_cell.length_a   1.000
_cell.length_b   1.000
_cell.length_c   1.000
_cell.angle_alpha   90.00
_cell.angle_beta   90.00
_cell.angle_gamma   90.00
#
_symmetry.space_group_name_H-M   'P 1'
#
loop_
_entity.id
_entity.type
_entity.pdbx_description
1 polymer ?
#
loop_
_entity_poly.entity_id
_entity_poly.type
_entity_poly.pdbx_seq_one_letter_code
_entity_poly.pdbx_strand_id
1 'polypeptide(L)'
;MSSQRTQRKIIIIGGTGKQGSAVINALLSSKSAPSLYLATLTRNPQAKKALELKERGVELVQIDLDEVTVDHSVFFQLAGADGLFVAQAISDKEVEEGRTIINAAEKAGVEQVVYSSVGQAHDAPYPGALILRFSILAQAFLNPEKYDRQSIELAADKMNGHQLSQTFSKVLGRPMKYEKMKPRDESSRLMVQWIENNNFLVDVEALKKEHELNLKSVEDFIKDNKHVFE
;
A
#
# COMPACT_ATOMS: atom_id res chain seq x y z
N MET A 1 9.74 -30.50 17.12
CA MET A 1 11.01 -30.03 16.53
C MET A 1 10.67 -29.03 15.44
N SER A 2 10.67 -27.73 15.75
CA SER A 2 10.44 -26.68 14.75
C SER A 2 11.73 -26.51 13.96
N SER A 3 11.72 -26.88 12.68
CA SER A 3 12.79 -26.52 11.76
C SER A 3 12.74 -25.00 11.64
N GLN A 4 13.69 -24.31 12.29
CA GLN A 4 13.83 -22.86 12.16
C GLN A 4 14.12 -22.55 10.69
N ARG A 5 13.09 -22.09 9.96
CA ARG A 5 13.29 -21.52 8.64
C ARG A 5 14.26 -20.36 8.77
N THR A 6 15.36 -20.42 8.02
CA THR A 6 16.42 -19.40 8.04
C THR A 6 16.01 -18.11 7.33
N GLN A 7 14.88 -18.11 6.62
CA GLN A 7 14.39 -17.00 5.80
C GLN A 7 12.88 -16.84 5.99
N ARG A 8 12.41 -15.62 6.28
CA ARG A 8 10.97 -15.31 6.37
C ARG A 8 10.41 -15.06 4.97
N LYS A 9 9.33 -15.77 4.61
CA LYS A 9 8.59 -15.61 3.35
C LYS A 9 7.51 -14.56 3.50
N ILE A 10 7.62 -13.47 2.74
CA ILE A 10 6.60 -12.42 2.65
C ILE A 10 5.98 -12.45 1.25
N ILE A 11 4.66 -12.55 1.18
CA ILE A 11 3.89 -12.51 -0.06
C ILE A 11 3.24 -11.13 -0.20
N ILE A 12 3.32 -10.55 -1.39
CA ILE A 12 2.77 -9.23 -1.71
C ILE A 12 1.69 -9.39 -2.78
N ILE A 13 0.44 -9.19 -2.41
CA ILE A 13 -0.67 -9.06 -3.37
C ILE A 13 -0.67 -7.61 -3.89
N GLY A 14 -0.72 -7.46 -5.21
CA GLY A 14 -0.58 -6.16 -5.86
C GLY A 14 0.86 -5.65 -5.95
N GLY A 15 1.86 -6.54 -5.95
CA GLY A 15 3.29 -6.18 -6.00
C GLY A 15 3.72 -5.42 -7.26
N THR A 16 3.04 -5.61 -8.40
CA THR A 16 3.29 -4.82 -9.63
C THR A 16 2.62 -3.44 -9.62
N GLY A 17 1.75 -3.18 -8.63
CA GLY A 17 1.06 -1.92 -8.41
C GLY A 17 1.93 -0.88 -7.69
N LYS A 18 1.41 0.34 -7.54
CA LYS A 18 2.13 1.44 -6.86
C LYS A 18 2.47 1.10 -5.41
N GLN A 19 1.54 0.45 -4.72
CA GLN A 19 1.69 0.16 -3.29
C GLN A 19 2.63 -1.01 -3.03
N GLY A 20 2.31 -2.17 -3.61
CA GLY A 20 3.09 -3.38 -3.41
C GLY A 20 4.54 -3.23 -3.87
N SER A 21 4.81 -2.58 -5.01
CA SER A 21 6.19 -2.36 -5.49
C SER A 21 7.01 -1.51 -4.53
N ALA A 22 6.39 -0.51 -3.89
CA ALA A 22 7.07 0.32 -2.91
C ALA A 22 7.34 -0.43 -1.59
N VAL A 23 6.43 -1.32 -1.16
CA VAL A 23 6.69 -2.23 -0.03
C VAL A 23 7.86 -3.16 -0.34
N ILE A 24 7.87 -3.78 -1.53
CA ILE A 24 8.98 -4.64 -1.98
C ILE A 24 10.29 -3.84 -1.99
N ASN A 25 10.29 -2.62 -2.53
CA ASN A 25 11.47 -1.77 -2.55
C ASN A 25 12.01 -1.47 -1.16
N ALA A 26 11.14 -1.15 -0.21
CA ALA A 26 11.51 -0.87 1.16
C ALA A 26 12.06 -2.12 1.87
N LEU A 27 11.43 -3.29 1.68
CA LEU A 27 11.90 -4.56 2.23
C LEU A 27 13.28 -4.96 1.67
N LEU A 28 13.48 -4.87 0.35
CA LEU A 28 14.77 -5.17 -0.30
C LEU A 28 15.88 -4.19 0.10
N SER A 29 15.54 -2.94 0.41
CA SER A 29 16.52 -1.91 0.79
C SER A 29 16.84 -1.89 2.29
N SER A 30 16.12 -2.67 3.10
CA SER A 30 16.28 -2.66 4.55
C SER A 30 17.53 -3.45 4.97
N LYS A 31 18.55 -2.73 5.44
CA LYS A 31 19.81 -3.32 5.92
C LYS A 31 19.66 -4.11 7.22
N SER A 32 18.59 -3.83 7.98
CA SER A 32 18.30 -4.46 9.27
C SER A 32 17.29 -5.61 9.15
N ALA A 33 16.82 -5.92 7.92
CA ALA A 33 15.87 -6.99 7.73
C ALA A 33 16.52 -8.36 7.98
N PRO A 34 15.80 -9.32 8.59
CA PRO A 34 16.22 -10.71 8.57
C PRO A 34 16.32 -11.20 7.10
N SER A 35 16.87 -12.38 6.87
CA SER A 35 16.81 -12.96 5.52
C SER A 35 15.33 -13.04 5.07
N LEU A 36 14.98 -12.33 4.00
CA LEU A 36 13.61 -12.26 3.46
C LEU A 36 13.53 -12.97 2.13
N TYR A 37 12.48 -13.76 1.95
CA TYR A 37 12.06 -14.30 0.67
C TYR A 37 10.81 -13.56 0.23
N LEU A 38 10.87 -12.84 -0.88
CA LEU A 38 9.74 -12.04 -1.37
C LEU A 38 9.10 -12.72 -2.57
N ALA A 39 7.77 -12.82 -2.55
CA ALA A 39 6.98 -13.27 -3.70
C ALA A 39 5.84 -12.29 -3.98
N THR A 40 5.47 -12.13 -5.26
CA THR A 40 4.28 -11.37 -5.65
C THR A 40 3.35 -12.21 -6.51
N LEU A 41 2.06 -12.04 -6.24
CA LEU A 41 1.00 -12.57 -7.08
C LEU A 41 0.78 -11.63 -8.27
N THR A 42 0.75 -12.18 -9.49
CA THR A 42 0.53 -11.40 -10.72
C THR A 42 -0.30 -12.18 -11.73
N ARG A 43 -1.22 -11.50 -12.43
CA ARG A 43 -1.94 -12.08 -13.57
C ARG A 43 -1.02 -12.36 -14.75
N ASN A 44 0.00 -11.53 -14.93
CA ASN A 44 0.93 -11.62 -16.05
C ASN A 44 2.39 -11.54 -15.55
N PRO A 45 3.09 -12.68 -15.41
CA PRO A 45 4.50 -12.70 -15.01
C PRO A 45 5.46 -12.20 -16.10
N GLN A 46 4.99 -12.03 -17.33
CA GLN A 46 5.79 -11.51 -18.46
C GLN A 46 5.66 -9.99 -18.63
N ALA A 47 4.82 -9.33 -17.83
CA ALA A 47 4.72 -7.88 -17.85
C ALA A 47 6.05 -7.23 -17.44
N LYS A 48 6.42 -6.12 -18.08
CA LYS A 48 7.69 -5.40 -17.81
C LYS A 48 7.99 -5.23 -16.32
N LYS A 49 7.02 -4.72 -15.54
CA LYS A 49 7.17 -4.52 -14.09
C LYS A 49 7.37 -5.82 -13.31
N ALA A 50 6.75 -6.92 -13.74
CA ALA A 50 6.92 -8.21 -13.10
C ALA A 50 8.35 -8.73 -13.34
N LEU A 51 8.84 -8.62 -14.57
CA LEU A 51 10.22 -8.97 -14.93
C LEU A 51 11.26 -8.14 -14.15
N GLU A 52 11.04 -6.82 -14.02
CA GLU A 52 11.89 -5.94 -13.19
C GLU A 52 11.95 -6.39 -11.72
N LEU A 53 10.84 -6.89 -11.16
CA LEU A 53 10.82 -7.44 -9.80
C LEU A 53 11.57 -8.78 -9.72
N LYS A 54 11.42 -9.64 -10.74
CA LYS A 54 12.12 -10.92 -10.83
C LYS A 54 13.64 -10.75 -10.87
N GLU A 55 14.14 -9.79 -11.66
CA GLU A 55 15.57 -9.46 -11.72
C GLU A 55 16.15 -9.05 -10.37
N ARG A 56 15.29 -8.57 -9.46
CA ARG A 56 15.66 -8.15 -8.10
C ARG A 56 15.46 -9.25 -7.05
N GLY A 57 15.23 -10.49 -7.48
CA GLY A 57 15.10 -11.65 -6.62
C GLY A 57 13.70 -11.87 -6.03
N VAL A 58 12.67 -11.20 -6.57
CA VAL A 58 11.28 -11.44 -6.16
C VAL A 58 10.70 -12.60 -6.97
N GLU A 59 10.14 -13.60 -6.30
CA GLU A 59 9.41 -14.68 -6.96
C GLU A 59 8.12 -14.13 -7.59
N LEU A 60 7.84 -14.54 -8.83
CA LEU A 60 6.59 -14.25 -9.51
C LEU A 60 5.70 -15.49 -9.50
N VAL A 61 4.52 -15.35 -8.90
CA VAL A 61 3.51 -16.41 -8.89
C VAL A 61 2.36 -15.95 -9.78
N GLN A 62 2.11 -16.71 -10.85
CA GLN A 62 1.00 -16.41 -11.74
C GLN A 62 -0.33 -16.83 -11.10
N ILE A 63 -1.24 -15.88 -10.94
CA ILE A 63 -2.60 -16.11 -10.46
C ILE A 63 -3.51 -15.00 -10.96
N ASP A 64 -4.71 -15.39 -11.36
CA ASP A 64 -5.80 -14.45 -11.61
C ASP A 64 -6.87 -14.59 -10.54
N LEU A 65 -6.98 -13.59 -9.66
CA LEU A 65 -7.94 -13.60 -8.55
C LEU A 65 -9.39 -13.56 -9.06
N ASP A 66 -9.63 -13.13 -10.30
CA ASP A 66 -10.96 -13.12 -10.91
C ASP A 66 -11.41 -14.51 -11.41
N GLU A 67 -10.49 -15.42 -11.72
CA GLU A 67 -10.78 -16.71 -12.36
C GLU A 67 -10.82 -17.88 -11.39
N VAL A 68 -10.39 -17.71 -10.13
CA VAL A 68 -10.31 -18.84 -9.20
C VAL A 68 -11.52 -18.96 -8.30
N THR A 69 -11.88 -20.19 -7.94
CA THR A 69 -12.62 -20.48 -6.71
C THR A 69 -11.74 -20.09 -5.53
N VAL A 70 -11.88 -18.82 -5.14
CA VAL A 70 -10.87 -17.96 -4.51
C VAL A 70 -10.28 -18.53 -3.20
N ASP A 71 -10.92 -19.50 -2.56
CA ASP A 71 -10.47 -20.07 -1.28
C ASP A 71 -9.29 -21.05 -1.39
N HIS A 72 -9.33 -22.00 -2.34
CA HIS A 72 -8.33 -23.09 -2.34
C HIS A 72 -7.02 -22.70 -3.01
N SER A 73 -7.06 -21.96 -4.12
CA SER A 73 -5.84 -21.58 -4.85
C SER A 73 -5.02 -20.55 -4.08
N VAL A 74 -5.67 -19.55 -3.49
CA VAL A 74 -4.99 -18.51 -2.71
C VAL A 74 -4.36 -19.14 -1.49
N PHE A 75 -5.06 -20.04 -0.80
CA PHE A 75 -4.50 -20.84 0.29
C PHE A 75 -3.18 -21.53 -0.11
N PHE A 76 -3.15 -22.22 -1.26
CA PHE A 76 -1.92 -22.90 -1.71
C PHE A 76 -0.77 -21.94 -1.97
N GLN A 77 -1.05 -20.75 -2.50
CA GLN A 77 0.00 -19.75 -2.71
C GLN A 77 0.51 -19.14 -1.40
N LEU A 78 -0.39 -18.99 -0.42
CA LEU A 78 -0.06 -18.49 0.92
C LEU A 78 0.59 -19.54 1.83
N ALA A 79 0.58 -20.81 1.43
CA ALA A 79 1.15 -21.90 2.23
C ALA A 79 2.61 -21.60 2.60
N GLY A 80 2.87 -21.58 3.91
CA GLY A 80 4.18 -21.29 4.46
C GLY A 80 4.64 -19.85 4.27
N ALA A 81 3.75 -18.88 4.04
CA ALA A 81 4.10 -17.47 4.18
C ALA A 81 4.11 -17.07 5.66
N ASP A 82 5.15 -16.36 6.08
CA ASP A 82 5.27 -15.78 7.42
C ASP A 82 4.66 -14.36 7.47
N GLY A 83 4.43 -13.75 6.31
CA GLY A 83 3.82 -12.43 6.19
C GLY A 83 3.07 -12.25 4.87
N LEU A 84 1.99 -11.47 4.90
CA LEU A 84 1.17 -11.14 3.73
C LEU A 84 0.89 -9.63 3.68
N PHE A 85 1.20 -8.99 2.56
CA PHE A 85 0.73 -7.64 2.23
C PHE A 85 -0.43 -7.71 1.25
N VAL A 86 -1.51 -6.98 1.53
CA VAL A 86 -2.69 -6.90 0.67
C VAL A 86 -2.94 -5.46 0.25
N ALA A 87 -2.87 -5.19 -1.05
CA ALA A 87 -3.40 -3.97 -1.65
C ALA A 87 -4.20 -4.33 -2.90
N GLN A 88 -5.50 -4.06 -2.84
CA GLN A 88 -6.45 -4.34 -3.91
C GLN A 88 -6.80 -3.06 -4.68
N ALA A 89 -7.31 -3.23 -5.89
CA ALA A 89 -7.92 -2.14 -6.62
C ALA A 89 -9.34 -1.95 -6.09
N ILE A 90 -9.79 -0.69 -6.02
CA ILE A 90 -11.18 -0.38 -5.67
C ILE A 90 -12.09 -0.94 -6.75
N SER A 91 -13.02 -1.80 -6.36
CA SER A 91 -14.01 -2.43 -7.23
C SER A 91 -15.23 -2.89 -6.42
N ASP A 92 -16.33 -3.21 -7.09
CA ASP A 92 -17.52 -3.76 -6.41
C ASP A 92 -17.25 -5.13 -5.75
N LYS A 93 -16.18 -5.82 -6.16
CA LYS A 93 -15.75 -7.11 -5.62
C LYS A 93 -14.73 -6.99 -4.48
N GLU A 94 -14.20 -5.80 -4.21
CA GLU A 94 -13.06 -5.58 -3.29
C GLU A 94 -13.30 -6.23 -1.92
N VAL A 95 -14.52 -6.09 -1.38
CA VAL A 95 -14.91 -6.65 -0.06
C VAL A 95 -14.92 -8.18 -0.08
N GLU A 96 -15.45 -8.79 -1.14
CA GLU A 96 -15.53 -10.25 -1.27
C GLU A 96 -14.12 -10.84 -1.44
N GLU A 97 -13.34 -10.28 -2.37
CA GLU A 97 -11.95 -10.67 -2.59
C GLU A 97 -11.10 -10.51 -1.33
N GLY A 98 -11.26 -9.40 -0.60
CA GLY A 98 -10.53 -9.13 0.63
C GLY A 98 -10.84 -10.17 1.70
N ARG A 99 -12.13 -10.49 1.90
CA ARG A 99 -12.56 -11.56 2.82
C ARG A 99 -11.95 -12.90 2.44
N THR A 100 -11.95 -13.26 1.17
CA THR A 100 -11.36 -14.53 0.76
C THR A 100 -9.85 -14.57 1.01
N ILE A 101 -9.12 -13.51 0.69
CA ILE A 101 -7.68 -13.43 0.94
C ILE A 101 -7.37 -13.62 2.42
N ILE A 102 -8.13 -12.95 3.31
CA ILE A 102 -7.94 -13.07 4.75
C ILE A 102 -8.27 -14.48 5.25
N ASN A 103 -9.39 -15.07 4.82
CA ASN A 103 -9.74 -16.45 5.18
C ASN A 103 -8.68 -17.46 4.71
N ALA A 104 -8.14 -17.27 3.51
CA ALA A 104 -7.07 -18.11 2.97
C ALA A 104 -5.76 -17.95 3.75
N ALA A 105 -5.43 -16.72 4.17
CA ALA A 105 -4.26 -16.43 4.99
C ALA A 105 -4.36 -17.09 6.38
N GLU A 106 -5.53 -17.01 7.02
CA GLU A 106 -5.81 -17.68 8.29
C GLU A 106 -5.66 -19.19 8.15
N LYS A 107 -6.29 -19.80 7.14
CA LYS A 107 -6.17 -21.25 6.86
C LYS A 107 -4.73 -21.66 6.60
N ALA A 108 -3.95 -20.83 5.89
CA ALA A 108 -2.55 -21.09 5.57
C ALA A 108 -1.59 -20.89 6.75
N GLY A 109 -2.09 -20.40 7.90
CA GLY A 109 -1.29 -20.15 9.09
C GLY A 109 -0.37 -18.95 8.95
N VAL A 110 -0.75 -17.94 8.15
CA VAL A 110 0.03 -16.71 8.01
C VAL A 110 -0.03 -15.93 9.32
N GLU A 111 1.12 -15.76 9.97
CA GLU A 111 1.21 -15.13 11.29
C GLU A 111 1.06 -13.61 11.25
N GLN A 112 1.35 -12.98 10.11
CA GLN A 112 1.34 -11.53 9.97
C GLN A 112 0.66 -11.07 8.69
N VAL A 113 -0.38 -10.24 8.82
CA VAL A 113 -1.06 -9.62 7.68
C VAL A 113 -1.00 -8.10 7.81
N VAL A 114 -0.52 -7.43 6.76
CA VAL A 114 -0.56 -5.98 6.61
C VAL A 114 -1.54 -5.65 5.49
N TYR A 115 -2.71 -5.13 5.87
CA TYR A 115 -3.79 -4.82 4.94
C TYR A 115 -3.83 -3.31 4.65
N SER A 116 -3.68 -2.93 3.38
CA SER A 116 -3.78 -1.54 2.96
C SER A 116 -5.24 -1.12 2.85
N SER A 117 -5.74 -0.47 3.90
CA SER A 117 -7.08 0.12 3.93
C SER A 117 -7.05 1.63 3.61
N VAL A 118 -8.15 2.30 3.94
CA VAL A 118 -8.35 3.75 3.79
C VAL A 118 -8.56 4.38 5.16
N GLY A 119 -8.05 5.61 5.36
CA GLY A 119 -8.25 6.35 6.61
C GLY A 119 -9.75 6.52 6.92
N GLN A 120 -10.12 6.32 8.18
CA GLN A 120 -11.51 6.32 8.66
C GLN A 120 -12.46 5.39 7.88
N ALA A 121 -11.98 4.24 7.36
CA ALA A 121 -12.81 3.24 6.67
C ALA A 121 -14.04 2.76 7.48
N HIS A 122 -14.02 2.92 8.81
CA HIS A 122 -15.16 2.61 9.67
C HIS A 122 -16.33 3.61 9.49
N ASP A 123 -16.02 4.86 9.14
CA ASP A 123 -16.96 5.99 9.08
C ASP A 123 -17.18 6.51 7.65
N ALA A 124 -16.46 5.95 6.66
CA ALA A 124 -16.56 6.33 5.26
C ALA A 124 -17.60 5.48 4.51
N PRO A 125 -18.52 6.10 3.73
CA PRO A 125 -19.50 5.34 2.94
C PRO A 125 -18.89 4.60 1.74
N TYR A 126 -17.62 4.86 1.38
CA TYR A 126 -16.85 4.20 0.31
C TYR A 126 -15.32 4.29 0.55
N PRO A 127 -14.49 3.39 -0.01
CA PRO A 127 -13.03 3.50 0.06
C PRO A 127 -12.51 4.65 -0.84
N GLY A 128 -12.19 5.80 -0.25
CA GLY A 128 -11.69 6.99 -0.95
C GLY A 128 -10.16 7.13 -0.90
N ALA A 129 -9.49 7.16 -2.05
CA ALA A 129 -8.02 7.15 -2.20
C ALA A 129 -7.18 7.90 -1.13
N LEU A 130 -6.34 7.15 -0.39
CA LEU A 130 -5.26 7.71 0.43
C LEU A 130 -3.92 7.71 -0.30
N ILE A 131 -3.14 8.77 -0.12
CA ILE A 131 -1.72 8.80 -0.48
C ILE A 131 -0.93 8.15 0.66
N LEU A 132 -0.83 6.82 0.64
CA LEU A 132 -0.03 6.07 1.61
C LEU A 132 1.45 6.13 1.23
N ARG A 133 2.33 6.35 2.21
CA ARG A 133 3.79 6.19 2.07
C ARG A 133 4.19 4.85 2.70
N PHE A 134 4.82 3.99 1.91
CA PHE A 134 4.96 2.55 2.14
C PHE A 134 6.09 2.12 3.09
N SER A 135 6.88 3.04 3.64
CA SER A 135 7.99 2.72 4.54
C SER A 135 7.52 2.10 5.86
N ILE A 136 6.40 2.56 6.41
CA ILE A 136 5.81 1.98 7.62
C ILE A 136 5.25 0.57 7.37
N LEU A 137 4.74 0.29 6.16
CA LEU A 137 4.22 -1.03 5.81
C LEU A 137 5.34 -2.08 5.79
N ALA A 138 6.55 -1.68 5.37
CA ALA A 138 7.74 -2.51 5.53
C ALA A 138 8.14 -2.66 7.01
N GLN A 139 8.10 -1.58 7.81
CA GLN A 139 8.41 -1.65 9.25
C GLN A 139 7.45 -2.54 10.02
N ALA A 140 6.18 -2.64 9.60
CA ALA A 140 5.23 -3.59 10.18
C ALA A 140 5.79 -5.02 10.07
N PHE A 141 6.26 -5.45 8.90
CA PHE A 141 6.87 -6.78 8.73
C PHE A 141 8.16 -6.98 9.51
N LEU A 142 8.95 -5.92 9.70
CA LEU A 142 10.23 -5.99 10.40
C LEU A 142 10.07 -5.96 11.93
N ASN A 143 8.98 -5.40 12.45
CA ASN A 143 8.71 -5.26 13.89
C ASN A 143 7.27 -5.68 14.23
N PRO A 144 6.88 -6.95 14.01
CA PRO A 144 5.50 -7.41 14.17
C PRO A 144 4.90 -7.05 15.54
N GLU A 145 5.66 -7.20 16.63
CA GLU A 145 5.19 -6.91 17.98
C GLU A 145 4.80 -5.44 18.18
N LYS A 146 5.45 -4.51 17.49
CA LYS A 146 5.15 -3.07 17.58
C LYS A 146 3.85 -2.71 16.85
N TYR A 147 3.51 -3.45 15.79
CA TYR A 147 2.45 -3.09 14.85
C TYR A 147 1.24 -4.05 14.91
N ASP A 148 1.30 -5.11 15.72
CA ASP A 148 0.20 -6.06 15.85
C ASP A 148 -1.09 -5.37 16.32
N ARG A 149 -2.20 -5.71 15.67
CA ARG A 149 -3.55 -5.18 15.93
C ARG A 149 -3.67 -3.65 15.90
N GLN A 150 -2.76 -2.94 15.23
CA GLN A 150 -2.86 -1.50 15.05
C GLN A 150 -3.58 -1.11 13.76
N SER A 151 -4.35 -0.02 13.83
CA SER A 151 -4.80 0.73 12.66
C SER A 151 -4.06 2.06 12.64
N ILE A 152 -3.29 2.30 11.57
CA ILE A 152 -2.42 3.48 11.48
C ILE A 152 -2.82 4.29 10.25
N GLU A 153 -3.30 5.50 10.50
CA GLU A 153 -3.57 6.45 9.42
C GLU A 153 -2.27 7.12 8.97
N LEU A 154 -2.01 7.11 7.66
CA LEU A 154 -0.78 7.65 7.10
C LEU A 154 -1.02 8.93 6.34
N ALA A 155 -0.26 9.96 6.70
CA ALA A 155 -0.13 11.19 5.93
C ALA A 155 1.34 11.65 5.97
N ALA A 156 1.82 12.17 4.84
CA ALA A 156 3.17 12.72 4.74
C ALA A 156 3.21 14.23 4.92
N ASP A 157 2.07 14.88 4.69
CA ASP A 157 1.91 16.32 4.71
C ASP A 157 0.42 16.64 4.92
N LYS A 158 0.12 17.84 5.37
CA LYS A 158 -1.25 18.33 5.55
C LYS A 158 -1.43 19.58 4.70
N MET A 159 -1.96 19.39 3.51
CA MET A 159 -2.17 20.47 2.54
C MET A 159 -3.58 20.46 1.96
N ASN A 160 -4.18 21.65 1.85
CA ASN A 160 -5.36 21.85 1.03
C ASN A 160 -4.99 22.07 -0.45
N GLY A 161 -5.99 22.06 -1.33
CA GLY A 161 -5.77 22.20 -2.78
C GLY A 161 -5.06 23.50 -3.19
N HIS A 162 -5.27 24.60 -2.46
CA HIS A 162 -4.57 25.86 -2.72
C HIS A 162 -3.09 25.76 -2.37
N GLN A 163 -2.75 25.21 -1.20
CA GLN A 163 -1.37 24.99 -0.77
C GLN A 163 -0.62 24.03 -1.71
N LEU A 164 -1.29 22.98 -2.17
CA LEU A 164 -0.74 22.06 -3.17
C LEU A 164 -0.41 22.80 -4.48
N SER A 165 -1.35 23.60 -4.99
CA SER A 165 -1.16 24.40 -6.22
C SER A 165 -0.01 25.41 -6.09
N GLN A 166 0.12 26.07 -4.93
CA GLN A 166 1.23 26.97 -4.65
C GLN A 166 2.57 26.22 -4.63
N THR A 167 2.60 25.03 -4.04
CA THR A 167 3.80 24.19 -3.98
C THR A 167 4.24 23.75 -5.38
N PHE A 168 3.30 23.28 -6.20
CA PHE A 168 3.57 22.99 -7.61
C PHE A 168 4.07 24.23 -8.36
N SER A 169 3.44 25.39 -8.16
CA SER A 169 3.83 26.63 -8.83
C SER A 169 5.26 27.03 -8.49
N LYS A 170 5.62 26.93 -7.20
CA LYS A 170 6.96 27.18 -6.68
C LYS A 170 7.99 26.23 -7.28
N VAL A 171 7.71 24.92 -7.27
CA VAL A 171 8.68 23.90 -7.69
C VAL A 171 8.86 23.87 -9.21
N LEU A 172 7.78 24.03 -9.97
CA LEU A 172 7.80 23.98 -11.43
C LEU A 172 8.08 25.34 -12.09
N GLY A 173 8.06 26.44 -11.32
CA GLY A 173 8.36 27.78 -11.84
C GLY A 173 7.30 28.35 -12.78
N ARG A 174 6.06 27.85 -12.73
CA ARG A 174 4.93 28.33 -13.55
C ARG A 174 3.67 28.48 -12.72
N PRO A 175 2.81 29.47 -12.98
CA PRO A 175 1.58 29.65 -12.21
C PRO A 175 0.64 28.47 -12.43
N MET A 176 0.22 27.82 -11.35
CA MET A 176 -0.84 26.82 -11.35
C MET A 176 -2.04 27.34 -10.57
N LYS A 177 -3.23 27.07 -11.12
CA LYS A 177 -4.49 27.42 -10.50
C LYS A 177 -5.10 26.17 -9.89
N TYR A 178 -5.51 26.27 -8.62
CA TYR A 178 -6.35 25.26 -8.02
C TYR A 178 -7.79 25.46 -8.51
N GLU A 179 -8.38 24.38 -9.04
CA GLU A 179 -9.81 24.31 -9.28
C GLU A 179 -10.38 23.12 -8.52
N LYS A 180 -11.46 23.39 -7.78
CA LYS A 180 -12.16 22.35 -7.04
C LYS A 180 -12.67 21.32 -8.04
N MET A 181 -12.34 20.05 -7.79
CA MET A 181 -12.75 18.96 -8.65
C MET A 181 -14.28 18.87 -8.67
N LYS A 182 -14.88 18.90 -9.87
CA LYS A 182 -16.28 18.55 -10.02
C LYS A 182 -16.42 17.03 -9.95
N PRO A 183 -17.31 16.49 -9.12
CA PRO A 183 -17.61 15.07 -9.13
C PRO A 183 -17.97 14.59 -10.54
N ARG A 184 -17.46 13.41 -10.91
CA ARG A 184 -17.72 12.80 -12.24
C ARG A 184 -18.91 11.85 -12.21
N ASP A 185 -19.16 11.29 -11.04
CA ASP A 185 -20.14 10.24 -10.75
C ASP A 185 -20.56 10.33 -9.27
N GLU A 186 -21.54 9.52 -8.88
CA GLU A 186 -22.09 9.54 -7.53
C GLU A 186 -21.06 9.16 -6.45
N SER A 187 -20.20 8.18 -6.75
CA SER A 187 -19.15 7.74 -5.83
C SER A 187 -18.13 8.84 -5.54
N SER A 188 -17.67 9.54 -6.57
CA SER A 188 -16.79 10.71 -6.43
C SER A 188 -17.48 11.89 -5.76
N ARG A 189 -18.80 12.05 -5.91
CA ARG A 189 -19.59 13.09 -5.23
C ARG A 189 -19.62 12.84 -3.72
N LEU A 190 -19.90 11.60 -3.33
CA LEU A 190 -19.93 11.19 -1.92
C LEU A 190 -18.55 11.27 -1.29
N MET A 191 -17.49 10.89 -2.02
CA MET A 191 -16.10 11.05 -1.55
C MET A 191 -15.75 12.53 -1.30
N VAL A 192 -16.07 13.43 -2.23
CA VAL A 192 -15.82 14.89 -2.06
C VAL A 192 -16.59 15.44 -0.88
N GLN A 193 -17.87 15.09 -0.73
CA GLN A 193 -18.67 15.52 0.43
C GLN A 193 -18.12 14.97 1.74
N TRP A 194 -17.68 13.72 1.76
CA TRP A 194 -17.10 13.11 2.95
C TRP A 194 -15.77 13.76 3.34
N ILE A 195 -14.86 14.02 2.39
CA ILE A 195 -13.61 14.76 2.64
C ILE A 195 -13.87 16.17 3.18
N GLU A 196 -14.93 16.85 2.70
CA GLU A 196 -15.28 18.19 3.15
C GLU A 196 -15.88 18.21 4.56
N ASN A 197 -16.63 17.16 4.90
CA ASN A 197 -17.31 17.06 6.18
C ASN A 197 -16.45 16.41 7.27
N ASN A 198 -15.41 15.67 6.89
CA ASN A 198 -14.53 14.96 7.81
C ASN A 198 -13.14 15.58 7.82
N ASN A 199 -12.69 15.97 9.00
CA ASN A 199 -11.30 16.34 9.18
C ASN A 199 -10.46 15.07 9.29
N PHE A 200 -9.59 14.82 8.31
CA PHE A 200 -8.50 13.86 8.49
C PHE A 200 -7.52 14.43 9.52
N LEU A 201 -7.61 13.94 10.74
CA LEU A 201 -6.80 14.38 11.87
C LEU A 201 -5.57 13.47 12.02
N VAL A 202 -4.79 13.31 10.96
CA VAL A 202 -3.48 12.64 11.09
C VAL A 202 -2.47 13.66 11.61
N ASP A 203 -1.93 13.40 12.80
CA ASP A 203 -0.78 14.13 13.31
C ASP A 203 0.51 13.61 12.66
N VAL A 204 0.90 14.26 11.56
CA VAL A 204 2.06 13.88 10.75
C VAL A 204 3.37 13.92 11.54
N GLU A 205 3.51 14.86 12.48
CA GLU A 205 4.76 15.00 13.24
C GLU A 205 4.86 13.94 14.34
N ALA A 206 3.75 13.62 15.01
CA ALA A 206 3.68 12.47 15.91
C ALA A 206 3.98 11.16 15.15
N LEU A 207 3.38 10.96 13.98
CA LEU A 207 3.58 9.77 13.15
C LEU A 207 5.05 9.58 12.75
N LYS A 208 5.72 10.65 12.31
CA LYS A 208 7.16 10.62 11.97
C LYS A 208 8.02 10.23 13.17
N LYS A 209 7.72 10.81 14.34
CA LYS A 209 8.49 10.57 15.57
C LYS A 209 8.28 9.16 16.11
N GLU A 210 7.04 8.69 16.17
CA GLU A 210 6.68 7.39 16.75
C GLU A 210 7.24 6.20 15.94
N HIS A 211 7.24 6.35 14.62
CA HIS A 211 7.65 5.28 13.71
C HIS A 211 9.01 5.55 13.05
N GLU A 212 9.75 6.56 13.52
CA GLU A 212 11.07 6.96 13.01
C GLU A 212 11.09 7.11 11.48
N LEU A 213 10.00 7.66 10.93
CA LEU A 213 9.81 7.72 9.49
C LEU A 213 10.48 8.96 8.90
N ASN A 214 11.31 8.73 7.90
CA ASN A 214 11.74 9.80 7.00
C ASN A 214 10.71 9.97 5.87
N LEU A 215 9.63 10.71 6.15
CA LEU A 215 8.59 11.02 5.16
C LEU A 215 9.02 12.21 4.31
N LYS A 216 9.16 12.01 2.99
CA LYS A 216 9.36 13.10 2.05
C LYS A 216 8.13 14.01 2.01
N SER A 217 8.38 15.32 2.13
CA SER A 217 7.36 16.35 1.94
C SER A 217 6.75 16.29 0.53
N VAL A 218 5.58 16.89 0.35
CA VAL A 218 5.00 17.04 -0.99
C VAL A 218 5.93 17.82 -1.91
N GLU A 219 6.60 18.86 -1.38
CA GLU A 219 7.55 19.66 -2.15
C GLU A 219 8.73 18.83 -2.67
N ASP A 220 9.36 18.02 -1.82
CA ASP A 220 10.50 17.18 -2.21
C ASP A 220 10.07 16.09 -3.19
N PHE A 221 8.87 15.55 -3.03
CA PHE A 221 8.31 14.62 -3.99
C PHE A 221 8.15 15.25 -5.39
N ILE A 222 7.63 16.47 -5.47
CA ILE A 222 7.48 17.16 -6.76
C ILE A 222 8.86 17.45 -7.36
N LYS A 223 9.85 17.84 -6.55
CA LYS A 223 11.24 18.07 -7.00
C LYS A 223 11.86 16.82 -7.62
N ASP A 224 11.74 15.68 -6.94
CA ASP A 224 12.29 14.41 -7.41
C ASP A 224 11.61 13.88 -8.67
N ASN A 225 10.35 14.28 -8.91
CA ASN A 225 9.52 13.77 -9.99
C ASN A 225 9.14 14.85 -11.01
N LYS A 226 9.92 15.93 -11.11
CA LYS A 226 9.65 17.04 -12.05
C LYS A 226 9.35 16.59 -13.47
N HIS A 227 10.12 15.63 -13.97
CA HIS A 227 9.98 15.04 -15.31
C HIS A 227 8.61 14.44 -15.62
N VAL A 228 7.78 14.13 -14.60
CA VAL A 228 6.40 13.62 -14.78
C VAL A 228 5.42 14.76 -15.05
N PHE A 229 5.75 15.98 -14.65
CA PHE A 229 4.88 17.15 -14.66
C PHE A 229 5.27 18.19 -15.72
N GLU A 230 6.41 18.01 -16.37
CA GLU A 230 6.88 18.80 -17.52
C GLU A 230 6.13 18.40 -18.79
#